data_AF-A0A9X0G163-F1
#
_entry.id   AF-A0A9X0G163-F1
#
_cell.length_a   1.000
_cell.length_b   1.000
_cell.length_c   1.000
_cell.angle_alpha   90.00
_cell.angle_beta   90.00
_cell.angle_gamma   90.00
#
_symmetry.space_group_name_H-M   'P 1'
#
loop_
_entity.id
_entity.type
_entity.pdbx_description
1 polymer ?
#
loop_
_entity_poly.entity_id
_entity_poly.type
_entity_poly.pdbx_seq_one_letter_code
_entity_poly.pdbx_strand_id
1 'polypeptide(L)'
;MTRTIWTCLFMLLLATSLCACQSVQQFESKPPSAEELLTLDPQADLFQWEETIYETNIDWTKSLNVTKHQQVGVIQKTAAKHFEHGTASRLKKGTPIYSVKERKDLLIIERNGQIHIYAAHAEG
;
A
#
# COMPACT_ATOMS: atom_id res chain seq x y z
N MET A 1 18.74 -40.38 -52.23
CA MET A 1 17.60 -39.60 -51.70
C MET A 1 17.30 -39.84 -50.21
N THR A 2 18.08 -40.66 -49.48
CA THR A 2 17.80 -41.04 -48.07
C THR A 2 18.48 -40.15 -47.02
N ARG A 3 19.56 -39.43 -47.37
CA ARG A 3 20.33 -38.58 -46.43
C ARG A 3 19.67 -37.24 -46.11
N THR A 4 18.94 -36.64 -47.05
CA THR A 4 18.21 -35.37 -46.86
C THR A 4 16.90 -35.54 -46.07
N ILE A 5 16.29 -36.74 -46.15
CA ILE A 5 15.07 -37.07 -45.41
C ILE A 5 15.36 -37.20 -43.91
N TRP A 6 16.49 -37.82 -43.55
CA TRP A 6 16.92 -37.95 -42.15
C TRP A 6 17.23 -36.58 -41.52
N THR A 7 17.89 -35.68 -42.27
CA THR A 7 18.19 -34.33 -41.78
C THR A 7 16.93 -33.49 -41.58
N CYS A 8 15.92 -33.62 -42.45
CA CYS A 8 14.63 -32.92 -42.28
C CYS A 8 13.84 -33.47 -41.10
N LEU A 9 13.87 -34.79 -40.87
CA LEU A 9 13.18 -35.42 -39.74
C LEU A 9 13.80 -35.03 -38.39
N PHE A 10 15.13 -34.88 -38.34
CA PHE A 10 15.84 -34.45 -37.14
C PHE A 10 15.62 -32.96 -36.84
N MET A 11 15.54 -32.11 -37.87
CA MET A 11 15.28 -30.68 -37.70
C MET A 11 13.83 -30.38 -37.26
N LEU A 12 12.86 -31.20 -37.65
CA LEU A 12 11.45 -31.08 -37.22
C LEU A 12 11.26 -31.45 -35.72
N LEU A 13 12.10 -32.35 -35.20
CA LEU A 13 12.06 -32.84 -33.82
C LEU A 13 12.63 -31.83 -32.80
N LEU A 14 13.48 -30.91 -33.24
CA LEU A 14 14.02 -29.82 -32.41
C LEU A 14 13.04 -28.63 -32.26
N ALA A 15 12.04 -28.50 -33.14
CA ALA A 15 11.12 -27.36 -33.13
C ALA A 15 10.01 -27.46 -32.08
N THR A 16 9.76 -28.64 -31.49
CA THR A 16 8.65 -28.86 -30.54
C THR A 16 9.03 -28.66 -29.07
N SER A 17 10.29 -28.31 -28.77
CA SER A 17 10.81 -28.28 -27.39
C SER A 17 10.72 -26.92 -26.66
N LEU A 18 10.21 -25.84 -27.29
CA LEU A 18 10.19 -24.49 -26.67
C LEU A 18 8.81 -24.03 -26.22
N CYS A 19 8.07 -24.86 -25.48
CA CYS A 19 7.00 -24.38 -24.61
C CYS A 19 7.19 -24.92 -23.19
N ALA A 20 8.28 -24.48 -22.55
CA ALA A 20 8.33 -24.45 -21.10
C ALA A 20 7.47 -23.27 -20.65
N CYS A 21 6.16 -23.51 -20.47
CA CYS A 21 5.29 -22.56 -19.77
C CYS A 21 5.70 -22.57 -18.29
N GLN A 22 6.66 -21.72 -17.93
CA GLN A 22 6.99 -21.50 -16.53
C GLN A 22 5.81 -20.74 -15.92
N SER A 23 5.08 -21.38 -15.02
CA SER A 23 4.10 -20.70 -14.17
C SER A 23 4.86 -19.70 -13.30
N VAL A 24 4.91 -18.44 -13.73
CA VAL A 24 5.46 -17.35 -12.92
C VAL A 24 4.56 -17.23 -11.70
N GLN A 25 5.08 -17.52 -10.50
CA GLN A 25 4.41 -17.14 -9.26
C GLN A 25 4.33 -15.61 -9.24
N GLN A 26 3.16 -15.07 -9.56
CA GLN A 26 2.84 -13.68 -9.27
C GLN A 26 2.83 -13.53 -7.74
N PHE A 27 3.89 -12.93 -7.21
CA PHE A 27 3.84 -12.35 -5.88
C PHE A 27 3.02 -11.07 -5.99
N GLU A 28 1.78 -11.11 -5.52
CA GLU A 28 0.99 -9.89 -5.31
C GLU A 28 1.72 -9.04 -4.26
N SER A 29 2.14 -7.84 -4.67
CA SER A 29 2.70 -6.82 -3.80
C SER A 29 1.58 -6.34 -2.88
N LYS A 30 1.66 -6.68 -1.60
CA LYS A 30 0.68 -6.23 -0.60
C LYS A 30 1.10 -4.87 -0.04
N PRO A 31 0.15 -3.99 0.33
CA PRO A 31 0.49 -2.78 1.06
C PRO A 31 1.23 -3.12 2.35
N PRO A 32 2.17 -2.28 2.81
CA PRO A 32 2.86 -2.50 4.06
C PRO A 32 1.88 -2.44 5.24
N SER A 33 2.09 -3.34 6.20
CA SER A 33 1.42 -3.30 7.50
C SER A 33 1.95 -2.16 8.38
N ALA A 34 1.16 -1.75 9.37
CA ALA A 34 1.59 -0.76 10.36
C ALA A 34 2.84 -1.24 11.12
N GLU A 35 2.93 -2.53 11.44
CA GLU A 35 4.05 -3.13 12.15
C GLU A 35 5.34 -3.10 11.33
N GLU A 36 5.26 -3.31 10.01
CA GLU A 36 6.42 -3.18 9.11
C GLU A 36 6.92 -1.73 9.06
N LEU A 37 6.01 -0.77 8.90
CA LEU A 37 6.36 0.66 8.91
C LEU A 37 6.94 1.09 10.26
N LEU A 38 6.37 0.65 11.39
CA LEU A 38 6.87 0.95 12.73
C LEU A 38 8.18 0.26 13.06
N THR A 39 8.54 -0.81 12.35
CA THR A 39 9.87 -1.43 12.46
C THR A 39 10.94 -0.57 11.77
N LEU A 40 10.59 0.05 10.64
CA LEU A 40 11.48 0.95 9.90
C LEU A 40 11.60 2.31 10.59
N ASP A 41 10.47 2.90 10.99
CA ASP A 41 10.40 4.12 11.76
C ASP A 41 9.50 3.95 13.00
N PRO A 42 10.08 3.64 14.18
CA PRO A 42 9.34 3.58 15.43
C PRO A 42 8.67 4.91 15.81
N GLN A 43 9.08 6.03 15.19
CA GLN A 43 8.53 7.35 15.37
C GLN A 43 7.40 7.72 14.40
N ALA A 44 7.03 6.83 13.48
CA ALA A 44 5.94 7.08 12.53
C ALA A 44 4.60 7.35 13.25
N ASP A 45 3.91 8.40 12.82
CA ASP A 45 2.53 8.71 13.23
C ASP A 45 1.59 8.22 12.12
N LEU A 46 0.98 7.08 12.39
CA LEU A 46 0.15 6.36 11.45
C LEU A 46 -1.10 5.78 12.13
N PHE A 47 -2.09 5.48 11.32
CA PHE A 47 -3.26 4.72 11.73
C PHE A 47 -3.77 3.83 10.61
N GLN A 48 -4.43 2.74 10.99
CA GLN A 48 -5.18 1.93 10.04
C GLN A 48 -6.61 2.45 9.94
N TRP A 49 -7.07 2.72 8.73
CA TRP A 49 -8.47 3.02 8.44
C TRP A 49 -8.97 2.03 7.40
N GLU A 50 -9.97 1.25 7.82
CA GLU A 50 -10.41 0.06 7.08
C GLU A 50 -9.22 -0.91 6.99
N GLU A 51 -8.75 -1.21 5.78
CA GLU A 51 -7.60 -2.09 5.53
C GLU A 51 -6.35 -1.31 5.10
N THR A 52 -6.43 0.02 5.05
CA THR A 52 -5.35 0.89 4.54
C THR A 52 -4.60 1.56 5.68
N ILE A 53 -3.26 1.58 5.59
CA ILE A 53 -2.42 2.33 6.50
C ILE A 53 -2.26 3.75 6.00
N TYR A 54 -2.49 4.71 6.88
CA TYR A 54 -2.37 6.13 6.63
C TYR A 54 -1.25 6.71 7.50
N GLU A 55 -0.31 7.43 6.92
CA GLU A 55 0.85 8.01 7.62
C GLU A 55 0.99 9.50 7.30
N THR A 56 1.40 10.29 8.31
CA THR A 56 1.63 11.73 8.17
C THR A 56 3.12 12.09 8.01
N ASN A 57 3.43 13.36 7.78
CA ASN A 57 4.78 13.90 7.61
C ASN A 57 5.58 13.32 6.42
N ILE A 58 4.91 12.67 5.46
CA ILE A 58 5.54 12.16 4.23
C ILE A 58 5.90 13.35 3.31
N ASP A 59 7.09 13.33 2.71
CA ASP A 59 7.66 14.47 1.99
C ASP A 59 6.75 15.08 0.91
N TRP A 60 6.14 14.25 0.07
CA TRP A 60 5.29 14.74 -1.02
C TRP A 60 4.00 15.41 -0.54
N THR A 61 3.58 15.15 0.70
CA THR A 61 2.37 15.78 1.29
C THR A 61 2.63 17.22 1.75
N LYS A 62 3.89 17.61 1.99
CA LYS A 62 4.26 18.91 2.57
C LYS A 62 3.89 20.11 1.69
N SER A 63 3.80 19.92 0.38
CA SER A 63 3.45 20.98 -0.58
C SER A 63 1.97 20.99 -0.96
N LEU A 64 1.18 20.06 -0.42
CA LEU A 64 -0.24 19.97 -0.76
C LEU A 64 -1.04 21.03 -0.01
N ASN A 65 -1.95 21.65 -0.75
CA ASN A 65 -3.04 22.42 -0.16
C ASN A 65 -4.33 21.60 -0.29
N VAL A 66 -4.96 21.29 0.83
CA VAL A 66 -6.12 20.39 0.89
C VAL A 66 -7.27 21.05 1.62
N THR A 67 -8.49 20.75 1.19
CA THR A 67 -9.70 21.26 1.85
C THR A 67 -10.36 20.15 2.65
N LYS A 68 -10.55 20.38 3.96
CA LYS A 68 -11.38 19.51 4.81
C LYS A 68 -12.77 19.34 4.21
N HIS A 69 -13.25 18.10 4.12
CA HIS A 69 -14.60 17.78 3.68
C HIS A 69 -15.48 17.35 4.86
N GLN A 70 -15.67 16.04 5.08
CA GLN A 70 -16.56 15.50 6.11
C GLN A 70 -15.80 14.64 7.11
N GLN A 71 -16.32 14.53 8.32
CA GLN A 71 -15.80 13.57 9.28
C GLN A 71 -16.16 12.16 8.81
N VAL A 72 -15.17 11.29 8.67
CA VAL A 72 -15.36 9.90 8.25
C VAL A 72 -15.31 8.93 9.43
N GLY A 73 -14.75 9.36 10.56
CA GLY A 73 -14.78 8.58 11.79
C GLY A 73 -13.89 9.13 12.89
N VAL A 74 -13.47 8.25 13.79
CA VAL A 74 -12.62 8.57 14.94
C VAL A 74 -11.63 7.44 15.22
N ILE A 75 -10.48 7.79 15.80
CA ILE A 75 -9.52 6.79 16.33
C ILE A 75 -10.17 6.03 17.48
N GLN A 76 -10.16 4.70 17.40
CA GLN A 76 -10.80 3.81 18.35
C GLN A 76 -9.85 3.39 19.48
N LYS A 77 -8.57 3.18 19.17
CA LYS A 77 -7.53 2.80 20.14
C LYS A 77 -6.14 3.25 19.70
N THR A 78 -5.23 3.32 20.67
CA THR A 78 -3.80 3.58 20.44
C THR A 78 -3.02 2.32 20.81
N ALA A 79 -2.21 1.80 19.91
CA ALA A 79 -1.41 0.59 20.12
C ALA A 79 -0.13 0.60 19.28
N ALA A 80 0.86 -0.19 19.69
CA ALA A 80 2.11 -0.36 18.94
C ALA A 80 2.09 -1.58 18.00
N LYS A 81 1.09 -2.46 18.13
CA LYS A 81 0.93 -3.72 17.38
C LYS A 81 -0.55 -4.10 17.32
N HIS A 82 -0.87 -5.06 16.45
CA HIS A 82 -2.21 -5.59 16.22
C HIS A 82 -3.15 -4.48 15.76
N PHE A 83 -2.73 -3.79 14.71
CA PHE A 83 -3.52 -2.77 14.06
C PHE A 83 -4.77 -3.40 13.42
N GLU A 84 -5.88 -2.70 13.64
CA GLU A 84 -7.18 -2.95 13.03
C GLU A 84 -7.81 -1.58 12.73
N HIS A 85 -8.93 -1.56 12.00
CA HIS A 85 -9.65 -0.33 11.68
C HIS A 85 -9.78 0.59 12.91
N GLY A 86 -9.27 1.82 12.79
CA GLY A 86 -9.28 2.83 13.86
C GLY A 86 -8.15 2.72 14.89
N THR A 87 -7.13 1.88 14.67
CA THR A 87 -5.95 1.81 15.52
C THR A 87 -4.89 2.81 15.07
N ALA A 88 -4.37 3.60 16.01
CA ALA A 88 -3.26 4.52 15.75
C ALA A 88 -2.01 4.18 16.55
N SER A 89 -0.83 4.54 16.02
CA SER A 89 0.44 4.44 16.75
C SER A 89 0.56 5.53 17.83
N ARG A 90 0.10 6.75 17.54
CA ARG A 90 0.32 7.94 18.39
C ARG A 90 -0.92 8.75 18.68
N LEU A 91 -1.93 8.69 17.82
CA LEU A 91 -3.16 9.45 18.00
C LEU A 91 -3.98 8.88 19.16
N LYS A 92 -4.56 9.78 19.95
CA LYS A 92 -5.39 9.40 21.10
C LYS A 92 -6.74 8.87 20.62
N LYS A 93 -7.31 7.91 21.36
CA LYS A 93 -8.71 7.51 21.20
C LYS A 93 -9.63 8.74 21.19
N GLY A 94 -10.59 8.75 20.26
CA GLY A 94 -11.54 9.83 20.04
C GLY A 94 -11.04 10.94 19.11
N THR A 95 -9.80 10.86 18.60
CA THR A 95 -9.32 11.84 17.60
C THR A 95 -10.17 11.74 16.33
N PRO A 96 -10.83 12.83 15.87
CA PRO A 96 -11.64 12.81 14.65
C PRO A 96 -10.78 12.70 13.39
N ILE A 97 -11.30 11.99 12.40
CA ILE A 97 -10.67 11.79 11.09
C ILE A 97 -11.59 12.39 10.03
N TYR A 98 -11.03 13.20 9.13
CA TYR A 98 -11.79 13.85 8.07
C TYR A 98 -11.26 13.45 6.69
N SER A 99 -12.15 13.39 5.71
CA SER A 99 -11.78 13.25 4.31
C SER A 99 -11.37 14.60 3.70
N VAL A 100 -10.71 14.51 2.56
CA VAL A 100 -10.26 15.63 1.74
C VAL A 100 -11.15 15.77 0.50
N LYS A 101 -11.45 17.00 0.05
CA LYS A 101 -12.30 17.21 -1.15
C LYS A 101 -11.62 16.74 -2.43
N GLU A 102 -10.31 16.97 -2.51
CA GLU A 102 -9.53 16.86 -3.74
C GLU A 102 -9.10 15.41 -4.03
N ARG A 103 -8.94 14.58 -2.99
CA ARG A 103 -8.28 13.27 -3.07
C ARG A 103 -8.88 12.27 -2.08
N LYS A 104 -9.00 11.01 -2.52
CA LYS A 104 -9.53 9.91 -1.70
C LYS A 104 -8.44 9.14 -0.94
N ASP A 105 -7.21 9.21 -1.41
CA ASP A 105 -6.03 8.60 -0.80
C ASP A 105 -5.43 9.45 0.33
N LEU A 106 -6.11 10.54 0.71
CA LEU A 106 -5.72 11.42 1.80
C LEU A 106 -6.83 11.48 2.85
N LEU A 107 -6.40 11.42 4.10
CA LEU A 107 -7.19 11.76 5.27
C LEU A 107 -6.49 12.89 6.02
N ILE A 108 -7.23 13.61 6.85
CA ILE A 108 -6.66 14.67 7.68
C ILE A 108 -7.13 14.58 9.12
N ILE A 109 -6.27 15.07 9.99
CA ILE A 109 -6.55 15.27 11.41
C ILE A 109 -6.23 16.72 11.75
N GLU A 110 -7.13 17.35 12.51
CA GLU A 110 -6.88 18.68 13.06
C GLU A 110 -6.32 18.55 14.47
N ARG A 111 -5.14 19.11 14.70
CA ARG A 111 -4.50 19.19 16.02
C ARG A 111 -3.97 20.61 16.21
N ASN A 112 -4.35 21.24 17.32
CA ASN A 112 -3.93 22.61 17.65
C ASN A 112 -4.26 23.65 16.57
N GLY A 113 -5.39 23.49 15.88
CA GLY A 113 -5.79 24.38 14.78
C GLY A 113 -5.01 24.20 13.48
N GLN A 114 -4.16 23.17 13.38
CA GLN A 114 -3.38 22.84 12.19
C GLN A 114 -3.90 21.56 11.55
N ILE A 115 -3.88 21.53 10.21
CA ILE A 115 -4.21 20.35 9.41
C ILE A 115 -2.95 19.48 9.29
N HIS A 116 -3.06 18.23 9.70
CA HIS A 116 -2.07 17.19 9.45
C HIS A 116 -2.60 16.25 8.38
N ILE A 117 -1.89 16.16 7.25
CA ILE A 117 -2.22 15.28 6.13
C ILE A 117 -1.69 13.89 6.42
N TYR A 118 -2.54 12.89 6.28
CA TYR A 118 -2.17 11.48 6.31
C TYR A 118 -2.44 10.88 4.93
N ALA A 119 -1.42 10.32 4.32
CA ALA A 119 -1.56 9.68 3.02
C ALA A 119 -1.64 8.17 3.14
N ALA A 120 -2.48 7.57 2.29
CA ALA A 120 -2.61 6.13 2.16
C ALA A 120 -1.31 5.54 1.62
N HIS A 121 -0.84 4.47 2.27
CA HIS A 121 0.08 3.51 1.67
C HIS A 121 -0.73 2.60 0.75
N ALA A 122 -0.73 2.91 -0.55
CA ALA A 122 -1.26 2.04 -1.58
C ALA A 122 -0.18 1.02 -2.02
N GLU A 123 -0.60 -0.08 -2.63
CA GLU A 123 0.30 -1.09 -3.22
C GLU A 123 1.37 -0.42 -4.10
N GLY A 124 2.62 -0.88 -3.94
CA GLY A 124 3.71 -0.62 -4.88
C GLY A 124 3.75 -1.64 -6.00
#